data_AF-A0A2N1HN51-F1
#
_entry.id   AF-A0A2N1HN51-F1
#
_cell.length_a   1.000
_cell.length_b   1.000
_cell.length_c   1.000
_cell.angle_alpha   90.00
_cell.angle_beta   90.00
_cell.angle_gamma   90.00
#
_symmetry.space_group_name_H-M   'P 1'
#
loop_
_entity.id
_entity.type
_entity.pdbx_description
1 polymer ?
#
loop_
_entity_poly.entity_id
_entity_poly.type
_entity_poly.pdbx_seq_one_letter_code
_entity_poly.pdbx_strand_id
1 'polypeptide(L)'
;MKVQKLVSFLLNIILLNVFLLGQNVHAKNQHEQGTSLNAHVHGLSEMTMTMAIEGGILDIQLISPTVNLFGFEHKASNKEEITIVNNAKALLSNAAALFSFSGGGCTLINTAIDVSGLIKLDENKHEHQPKYNKKAHDAHSDQDTSHENHSQVVANYRYHCEEKSTLSAITVLAFEQFSGIQKIRAMWITDTKQGVVTLSAERKIMRL
;
A
#
# COMPACT_ATOMS: atom_id res chain seq x y z
N MET A 1 -26.70 14.15 56.39
CA MET A 1 -27.63 14.19 55.23
C MET A 1 -27.62 15.48 54.40
N LYS A 2 -27.30 16.69 54.94
CA LYS A 2 -27.30 17.94 54.15
C LYS A 2 -26.11 18.09 53.19
N VAL A 3 -24.91 17.66 53.60
CA VAL A 3 -23.67 17.78 52.80
C VAL A 3 -23.70 16.90 51.55
N GLN A 4 -24.20 15.67 51.65
CA GLN A 4 -24.25 14.73 50.53
C GLN A 4 -25.27 15.12 49.45
N LYS A 5 -26.38 15.77 49.84
CA LYS A 5 -27.33 16.38 48.90
C LYS A 5 -26.73 17.59 48.18
N LEU A 6 -25.90 18.37 48.87
CA LEU A 6 -25.19 19.51 48.27
C LEU A 6 -24.16 19.06 47.22
N VAL A 7 -23.40 18.01 47.54
CA VAL A 7 -22.39 17.44 46.62
C VAL A 7 -23.05 16.84 45.38
N SER A 8 -24.15 16.09 45.55
CA SER A 8 -24.90 15.53 44.41
C SER A 8 -25.55 16.60 43.54
N PHE A 9 -26.04 17.70 44.14
CA PHE A 9 -26.60 18.83 43.40
C PHE A 9 -25.53 19.58 42.59
N LEU A 10 -24.35 19.80 43.17
CA LEU A 10 -23.21 20.41 42.48
C LEU A 10 -22.68 19.52 41.34
N LEU A 11 -22.62 18.20 41.54
CA LEU A 11 -22.19 17.25 40.51
C LEU A 11 -23.17 17.24 39.30
N ASN A 12 -24.48 17.30 39.56
CA ASN A 12 -25.49 17.37 38.51
C ASN A 12 -25.48 18.70 37.74
N ILE A 13 -25.18 19.83 38.39
CA ILE A 13 -25.00 21.12 37.70
C ILE A 13 -23.78 21.08 36.78
N ILE A 14 -22.67 20.47 37.21
CA ILE A 14 -21.48 20.33 36.38
C ILE A 14 -21.77 19.44 35.17
N LEU A 15 -22.45 18.30 35.36
CA LEU A 15 -22.84 17.40 34.27
C LEU A 15 -23.80 18.05 33.26
N LEU A 16 -24.73 18.89 33.72
CA LEU A 16 -25.67 19.60 32.85
C LEU A 16 -24.97 20.67 31.98
N ASN A 17 -23.96 21.35 32.52
CA ASN A 17 -23.20 22.36 31.77
C ASN A 17 -22.27 21.74 30.71
N VAL A 18 -21.71 20.55 30.96
CA VAL A 18 -20.89 19.83 29.97
C VAL A 18 -21.74 19.36 28.77
N PHE A 19 -23.02 19.01 28.99
CA PHE A 19 -23.92 18.59 27.91
C PHE A 19 -24.34 19.76 26.99
N LEU A 20 -24.47 20.98 27.53
CA LEU A 20 -24.85 22.18 26.76
C LEU A 20 -23.72 22.77 25.90
N LEU A 21 -22.45 22.42 26.17
CA LEU A 21 -21.29 22.84 25.36
C LEU A 21 -21.07 21.96 24.11
N GLY A 22 -21.79 20.84 23.97
CA GLY A 22 -21.57 19.83 22.92
C GLY A 22 -22.32 20.04 21.58
N GLN A 23 -23.05 21.15 21.38
CA GLN A 23 -23.92 21.34 20.20
C GLN A 23 -23.48 22.43 19.21
N ASN A 24 -22.26 23.01 19.33
CA ASN A 24 -21.79 24.08 18.43
C ASN A 24 -20.55 23.71 17.61
N VAL A 25 -20.59 22.60 16.88
CA VAL A 25 -19.72 22.38 15.72
C VAL A 25 -20.60 22.05 14.52
N HIS A 26 -21.24 23.08 13.97
CA HIS A 26 -21.80 23.01 12.62
C HIS A 26 -20.70 23.46 11.66
N ALA A 27 -19.82 22.53 11.28
CA ALA A 27 -18.86 22.78 10.21
C ALA A 27 -19.65 22.91 8.90
N LYS A 28 -19.61 24.11 8.33
CA LYS A 28 -20.20 24.45 7.03
C LYS A 28 -19.57 23.55 5.96
N ASN A 29 -20.40 22.76 5.27
CA ASN A 29 -20.03 22.03 4.06
C ASN A 29 -19.35 22.99 3.07
N GLN A 30 -18.04 22.87 2.92
CA GLN A 30 -17.35 23.24 1.69
C GLN A 30 -17.05 21.92 0.99
N HIS A 31 -17.54 21.80 -0.25
CA HIS A 31 -17.04 20.82 -1.20
C HIS A 31 -15.56 21.12 -1.41
N GLU A 32 -14.73 20.56 -0.54
CA GLU A 32 -13.31 20.42 -0.77
C GLU A 32 -13.21 19.38 -1.88
N GLN A 33 -13.09 19.87 -3.12
CA GLN A 33 -12.57 19.07 -4.21
C GLN A 33 -11.34 18.38 -3.64
N GLY A 34 -11.34 17.04 -3.65
CA GLY A 34 -10.18 16.26 -3.29
C GLY A 34 -9.03 16.68 -4.20
N THR A 35 -8.28 17.69 -3.76
CA THR A 35 -6.89 17.89 -4.16
C THR A 35 -6.24 16.59 -3.75
N SER A 36 -6.08 15.72 -4.74
CA SER A 36 -5.17 14.60 -4.67
C SER A 36 -3.90 15.15 -4.01
N LEU A 37 -3.59 14.67 -2.82
CA LEU A 37 -2.28 14.87 -2.22
C LEU A 37 -1.29 14.03 -3.03
N ASN A 38 -1.18 14.30 -4.32
CA ASN A 38 -0.14 13.79 -5.17
C ASN A 38 1.06 14.71 -4.99
N ALA A 39 1.55 14.75 -3.76
CA ALA A 39 2.92 15.14 -3.51
C ALA A 39 3.76 14.06 -4.19
N HIS A 40 4.14 14.30 -5.46
CA HIS A 40 5.11 13.51 -6.22
C HIS A 40 6.51 13.61 -5.57
N VAL A 41 6.61 13.28 -4.28
CA VAL A 41 7.87 12.95 -3.64
C VAL A 41 8.02 11.45 -3.82
N HIS A 42 8.27 11.03 -5.06
CA HIS A 42 9.08 9.85 -5.25
C HIS A 42 10.47 10.26 -4.77
N GLY A 43 10.71 10.16 -3.45
CA GLY A 43 12.08 10.10 -2.97
C GLY A 43 12.72 8.96 -3.76
N LEU A 44 13.52 9.31 -4.77
CA LEU A 44 14.23 8.33 -5.60
C LEU A 44 14.89 7.38 -4.62
N SER A 45 14.62 6.09 -4.75
CA SER A 45 15.09 5.03 -3.85
C SER A 45 14.33 4.77 -2.54
N GLU A 46 13.13 5.32 -2.34
CA GLU A 46 12.24 4.96 -1.22
C GLU A 46 11.11 4.00 -1.66
N MET A 47 10.92 2.92 -0.89
CA MET A 47 9.81 1.97 -1.02
C MET A 47 8.98 1.96 0.27
N THR A 48 7.67 1.76 0.16
CA THR A 48 6.79 1.58 1.33
C THR A 48 6.50 0.11 1.53
N MET A 49 6.56 -0.34 2.78
CA MET A 49 6.14 -1.68 3.19
C MET A 49 5.06 -1.54 4.26
N THR A 50 3.91 -2.18 4.07
CA THR A 50 2.84 -2.25 5.07
C THR A 50 2.65 -3.71 5.48
N MET A 51 2.47 -3.94 6.77
CA MET A 51 2.29 -5.27 7.33
C MET A 51 1.12 -5.32 8.31
N ALA A 52 0.31 -6.36 8.23
CA ALA A 52 -0.73 -6.65 9.20
C ALA A 52 -0.64 -8.11 9.65
N ILE A 53 -0.77 -8.35 10.96
CA ILE A 53 -0.82 -9.69 11.54
C ILE A 53 -2.10 -9.84 12.34
N GLU A 54 -2.97 -10.75 11.91
CA GLU A 54 -4.24 -11.07 12.56
C GLU A 54 -4.54 -12.56 12.40
N GLY A 55 -5.01 -13.22 13.47
CA GLY A 55 -5.48 -14.61 13.36
C GLY A 55 -4.44 -15.64 12.86
N GLY A 56 -3.14 -15.35 12.98
CA GLY A 56 -2.07 -16.21 12.43
C GLY A 56 -1.80 -15.99 10.93
N ILE A 57 -2.47 -15.02 10.32
CA ILE A 57 -2.18 -14.56 8.95
C ILE A 57 -1.29 -13.33 9.03
N LEU A 58 -0.22 -13.35 8.26
CA LEU A 58 0.68 -12.22 8.06
C LEU A 58 0.53 -11.77 6.60
N ASP A 59 -0.02 -10.57 6.42
CA ASP A 59 -0.10 -9.89 5.13
C ASP A 59 1.00 -8.83 5.03
N ILE A 60 1.76 -8.83 3.93
CA ILE A 60 2.80 -7.86 3.61
C ILE A 60 2.49 -7.26 2.24
N GLN A 61 2.49 -5.93 2.15
CA GLN A 61 2.39 -5.19 0.90
C GLN A 61 3.64 -4.34 0.71
N LEU A 62 4.27 -4.47 -0.46
CA LEU A 62 5.31 -3.56 -0.94
C LEU A 62 4.74 -2.67 -2.03
N ILE A 63 5.00 -1.37 -1.91
CA ILE A 63 4.71 -0.37 -2.95
C ILE A 63 6.02 0.35 -3.27
N SER A 64 6.50 0.17 -4.49
CA SER A 64 7.75 0.78 -4.95
C SER A 64 7.54 1.57 -6.24
N PRO A 65 8.12 2.77 -6.37
CA PRO A 65 8.35 3.38 -7.68
C PRO A 65 9.01 2.42 -8.65
N THR A 66 8.61 2.45 -9.92
CA THR A 66 9.15 1.60 -11.00
C THR A 66 10.64 1.83 -11.21
N VAL A 67 11.11 3.08 -11.10
CA VAL A 67 12.53 3.43 -11.20
C VAL A 67 13.42 2.70 -10.19
N ASN A 68 12.91 2.41 -8.99
CA ASN A 68 13.68 1.69 -7.96
C ASN A 68 13.91 0.21 -8.32
N LEU A 69 13.03 -0.37 -9.15
CA LEU A 69 13.05 -1.78 -9.50
C LEU A 69 13.65 -2.02 -10.88
N PHE A 70 13.41 -1.10 -11.83
CA PHE A 70 13.77 -1.26 -13.24
C PHE A 70 14.81 -0.25 -13.73
N GLY A 71 14.97 0.88 -13.02
CA GLY A 71 15.81 2.00 -13.45
C GLY A 71 15.12 3.01 -14.39
N PHE A 72 13.83 2.84 -14.68
CA PHE A 72 13.03 3.74 -15.52
C PHE A 72 11.56 3.79 -15.08
N GLU A 73 10.82 4.82 -15.51
CA GLU A 73 9.42 5.07 -15.11
C GLU A 73 8.38 4.82 -16.21
N HIS A 74 8.81 4.77 -17.48
CA HIS A 74 7.90 4.55 -18.61
C HIS A 74 7.52 3.07 -18.77
N LYS A 75 6.42 2.81 -19.49
CA LYS A 75 6.04 1.44 -19.86
C LYS A 75 7.10 0.82 -20.77
N ALA A 76 7.57 -0.36 -20.41
CA ALA A 76 8.51 -1.15 -21.19
C ALA A 76 7.97 -1.42 -22.60
N SER A 77 8.78 -1.15 -23.62
CA SER A 77 8.34 -1.17 -25.01
C SER A 77 9.27 -1.95 -25.95
N ASN A 78 10.55 -2.06 -25.59
CA ASN A 78 11.51 -2.90 -26.30
C ASN A 78 11.78 -4.19 -25.52
N LYS A 79 12.45 -5.14 -26.18
CA LYS A 79 12.70 -6.48 -25.65
C LYS A 79 13.55 -6.45 -24.38
N GLU A 80 14.51 -5.53 -24.31
CA GLU A 80 15.41 -5.35 -23.18
C GLU A 80 14.65 -4.86 -21.94
N GLU A 81 13.83 -3.82 -22.08
CA GLU A 81 12.98 -3.29 -21.01
C GLU A 81 11.96 -4.31 -20.51
N ILE A 82 11.31 -5.05 -21.43
CA ILE A 82 10.37 -6.11 -21.08
C ILE A 82 11.06 -7.20 -20.27
N THR A 83 12.31 -7.53 -20.62
CA THR A 83 13.13 -8.49 -19.88
C THR A 83 13.43 -7.97 -18.46
N ILE A 84 13.75 -6.68 -18.31
CA ILE A 84 13.96 -6.06 -17.00
C ILE A 84 12.71 -6.16 -16.12
N VAL A 85 11.54 -5.81 -16.66
CA VAL A 85 10.26 -5.91 -15.91
C VAL A 85 9.98 -7.35 -15.49
N ASN A 86 10.16 -8.31 -16.39
CA ASN A 86 9.93 -9.73 -16.09
C ASN A 86 10.93 -10.28 -15.05
N ASN A 87 12.20 -9.88 -15.11
CA ASN A 87 13.20 -10.27 -14.12
C ASN A 87 12.86 -9.71 -12.74
N ALA A 88 12.48 -8.44 -12.66
CA ALA A 88 12.05 -7.82 -11.41
C ALA A 88 10.79 -8.49 -10.86
N LYS A 89 9.83 -8.85 -11.71
CA LYS A 89 8.66 -9.65 -11.30
C LYS A 89 9.10 -11.01 -10.72
N ALA A 90 10.05 -11.69 -11.35
CA ALA A 90 10.56 -12.99 -10.87
C ALA A 90 11.26 -12.86 -9.51
N LEU A 91 12.09 -11.83 -9.31
CA LEU A 91 12.72 -11.53 -8.02
C LEU A 91 11.66 -11.23 -6.95
N LEU A 92 10.65 -10.40 -7.28
CA LEU A 92 9.54 -10.11 -6.39
C LEU A 92 8.73 -11.37 -6.04
N SER A 93 8.63 -12.31 -6.97
CA SER A 93 7.88 -13.57 -6.77
C SER A 93 8.60 -14.53 -5.83
N ASN A 94 9.92 -14.42 -5.70
CA ASN A 94 10.71 -15.20 -4.77
C ASN A 94 10.70 -14.58 -3.36
N ALA A 95 9.57 -14.72 -2.67
CA ALA A 95 9.38 -14.10 -1.35
C ALA A 95 10.43 -14.55 -0.31
N ALA A 96 10.98 -15.76 -0.43
CA ALA A 96 12.04 -16.27 0.44
C ALA A 96 13.39 -15.54 0.27
N ALA A 97 13.62 -14.91 -0.89
CA ALA A 97 14.77 -14.03 -1.12
C ALA A 97 14.56 -12.61 -0.58
N LEU A 98 13.33 -12.24 -0.20
CA LEU A 98 12.98 -10.90 0.25
C LEU A 98 12.77 -10.82 1.77
N PHE A 99 12.24 -11.88 2.37
CA PHE A 99 11.86 -11.89 3.78
C PHE A 99 12.42 -13.10 4.51
N SER A 100 12.97 -12.85 5.69
CA SER A 100 13.33 -13.88 6.65
C SER A 100 12.72 -13.58 8.01
N PHE A 101 12.13 -14.60 8.64
CA PHE A 101 11.37 -14.47 9.88
C PHE A 101 12.14 -15.06 11.06
N SER A 102 12.20 -14.32 12.17
CA SER A 102 12.72 -14.81 13.45
C SER A 102 11.57 -15.32 14.32
N GLY A 103 11.32 -16.62 14.28
CA GLY A 103 10.17 -17.27 14.91
C GLY A 103 8.92 -17.27 14.02
N GLY A 104 7.76 -17.58 14.59
CA GLY A 104 6.47 -17.51 13.90
C GLY A 104 6.05 -18.73 13.09
N GLY A 105 7.00 -19.53 12.59
CA GLY A 105 6.68 -20.68 11.71
C GLY A 105 5.96 -20.26 10.44
N CYS A 106 6.30 -19.10 9.87
CA CYS A 106 5.56 -18.49 8.77
C CYS A 106 5.84 -19.19 7.43
N THR A 107 4.79 -19.70 6.79
CA THR A 107 4.81 -20.34 5.47
C THR A 107 4.04 -19.50 4.44
N LEU A 108 4.59 -19.36 3.24
CA LEU A 108 3.97 -18.56 2.18
C LEU A 108 2.71 -19.27 1.66
N ILE A 109 1.58 -18.56 1.67
CA ILE A 109 0.31 -19.03 1.10
C ILE A 109 0.16 -18.51 -0.33
N ASN A 110 0.41 -17.22 -0.54
CA ASN A 110 0.16 -16.57 -1.83
C ASN A 110 1.09 -15.38 -2.05
N THR A 111 1.41 -15.14 -3.32
CA THR A 111 2.11 -13.95 -3.80
C THR A 111 1.36 -13.39 -5.00
N ALA A 112 1.08 -12.09 -5.01
CA ALA A 112 0.45 -11.40 -6.12
C ALA A 112 1.24 -10.14 -6.49
N ILE A 113 1.75 -10.10 -7.72
CA ILE A 113 2.57 -8.99 -8.24
C ILE A 113 1.95 -8.52 -9.54
N ASP A 114 1.49 -7.28 -9.56
CA ASP A 114 0.95 -6.66 -10.76
C ASP A 114 2.03 -5.90 -11.51
N VAL A 115 2.28 -6.33 -12.75
CA VAL A 115 3.15 -5.65 -13.73
C VAL A 115 2.44 -5.48 -15.07
N SER A 116 1.14 -5.79 -15.15
CA SER A 116 0.40 -5.88 -16.41
C SER A 116 0.39 -4.56 -17.16
N GLY A 117 0.17 -3.45 -16.46
CA GLY A 117 0.22 -2.11 -17.04
C GLY A 117 1.61 -1.51 -17.25
N LEU A 118 2.69 -2.26 -16.96
CA LEU A 118 4.08 -1.81 -17.09
C LEU A 118 4.72 -2.22 -18.42
N ILE A 119 4.07 -3.07 -19.21
CA ILE A 119 4.53 -3.51 -20.52
C ILE A 119 3.54 -2.99 -21.56
N LYS A 120 4.04 -2.36 -22.63
CA LYS A 120 3.23 -2.07 -23.81
C LYS A 120 2.91 -3.39 -24.48
N LEU A 121 1.65 -3.80 -24.44
CA LEU A 121 1.16 -4.86 -25.29
C LEU A 121 1.11 -4.30 -26.72
N ASP A 122 1.62 -5.06 -27.69
CA ASP A 122 1.42 -4.73 -29.11
C ASP A 122 -0.09 -4.79 -29.41
N GLU A 123 -0.76 -3.64 -29.42
CA GLU A 123 -2.14 -3.48 -29.91
C GLU A 123 -2.22 -3.60 -31.45
N ASN A 124 -1.38 -4.44 -32.06
CA ASN A 124 -1.35 -4.67 -33.50
C ASN A 124 -2.13 -5.93 -33.91
N LYS A 125 -3.42 -5.98 -33.52
CA LYS A 125 -4.46 -6.75 -34.23
C LYS A 125 -5.82 -6.03 -34.18
N HIS A 126 -5.87 -4.78 -34.64
CA HIS A 126 -7.10 -4.26 -35.22
C HIS A 126 -7.04 -4.48 -36.72
N GLU A 127 -7.63 -5.59 -37.14
CA GLU A 127 -7.93 -5.89 -38.54
C GLU A 127 -8.81 -4.76 -39.09
N HIS A 128 -8.27 -3.98 -40.04
CA HIS A 128 -9.03 -2.98 -40.77
C HIS A 128 -10.09 -3.68 -41.63
N GLN A 129 -11.35 -3.68 -41.19
CA GLN A 129 -12.48 -3.90 -42.10
C GLN A 129 -13.10 -2.56 -42.54
N PRO A 130 -13.53 -2.45 -43.80
CA PRO A 130 -13.83 -1.17 -44.43
C PRO A 130 -15.17 -0.59 -43.99
N LYS A 131 -15.22 0.74 -44.00
CA LYS A 131 -16.36 1.59 -43.68
C LYS A 131 -17.64 1.23 -44.45
N TYR A 132 -18.76 1.08 -43.75
CA TYR A 132 -20.09 1.40 -44.27
C TYR A 132 -20.86 2.30 -43.29
N ASN A 133 -21.34 3.41 -43.83
CA ASN A 133 -22.16 4.44 -43.19
C ASN A 133 -23.48 3.88 -42.63
N LYS A 134 -23.85 4.24 -41.39
CA LYS A 134 -25.25 4.54 -40.98
C LYS A 134 -25.34 5.11 -39.54
N LYS A 135 -25.75 6.39 -39.50
CA LYS A 135 -26.62 7.12 -38.55
C LYS A 135 -26.61 6.78 -37.04
N ALA A 136 -26.18 7.80 -36.28
CA ALA A 136 -26.63 8.30 -34.98
C ALA A 136 -27.43 7.39 -34.03
N HIS A 137 -26.80 7.04 -32.91
CA HIS A 137 -27.45 6.93 -31.60
C HIS A 137 -26.50 7.43 -30.51
N ASP A 138 -27.01 8.31 -29.66
CA ASP A 138 -26.44 8.68 -28.36
C ASP A 138 -26.13 7.41 -27.57
N ALA A 139 -24.85 7.18 -27.32
CA ALA A 139 -24.39 6.32 -26.26
C ALA A 139 -23.36 7.13 -25.49
N HIS A 140 -23.69 7.43 -24.23
CA HIS A 140 -22.74 7.96 -23.28
C HIS A 140 -21.54 7.01 -23.26
N SER A 141 -20.44 7.44 -23.85
CA SER A 141 -19.14 6.81 -23.63
C SER A 141 -18.87 7.02 -22.16
N ASP A 142 -19.11 5.98 -21.37
CA ASP A 142 -18.51 5.86 -20.05
C ASP A 142 -17.04 6.22 -20.21
N GLN A 143 -16.64 7.21 -19.44
CA GLN A 143 -15.26 7.65 -19.39
C GLN A 143 -14.44 6.45 -18.96
N ASP A 144 -13.68 5.89 -19.90
CA ASP A 144 -12.55 5.05 -19.56
C ASP A 144 -11.49 5.98 -18.97
N THR A 145 -11.65 6.35 -17.70
CA THR A 145 -10.62 6.97 -16.87
C THR A 145 -9.58 5.91 -16.49
N SER A 146 -9.06 5.16 -17.46
CA SER A 146 -7.81 4.44 -17.28
C SER A 146 -6.66 5.43 -17.45
N HIS A 147 -6.54 6.35 -16.49
CA HIS A 147 -5.30 7.05 -16.23
C HIS A 147 -4.32 6.05 -15.58
N GLU A 148 -3.96 5.00 -16.31
CA GLU A 148 -2.95 4.03 -15.89
C GLU A 148 -1.54 4.61 -16.07
N ASN A 149 -1.25 5.66 -15.31
CA ASN A 149 0.11 6.06 -14.96
C ASN A 149 0.60 5.12 -13.86
N HIS A 150 1.04 3.93 -14.25
CA HIS A 150 1.71 2.99 -13.34
C HIS A 150 3.13 3.49 -13.06
N SER A 151 3.26 4.50 -12.21
CA SER A 151 4.55 4.94 -11.68
C SER A 151 5.05 4.02 -10.56
N GLN A 152 4.27 3.00 -10.17
CA GLN A 152 4.55 2.14 -9.04
C GLN A 152 4.21 0.67 -9.32
N VAL A 153 4.95 -0.22 -8.65
CA VAL A 153 4.69 -1.66 -8.55
C VAL A 153 4.12 -1.96 -7.18
N VAL A 154 3.07 -2.78 -7.15
CA VAL A 154 2.50 -3.32 -5.92
C VAL A 154 2.73 -4.83 -5.87
N ALA A 155 3.36 -5.30 -4.79
CA ALA A 155 3.57 -6.71 -4.53
C ALA A 155 2.96 -7.08 -3.17
N ASN A 156 2.09 -8.08 -3.17
CA ASN A 156 1.40 -8.56 -1.98
C ASN A 156 1.85 -9.99 -1.66
N TYR A 157 2.09 -10.26 -0.38
CA TYR A 157 2.50 -11.54 0.14
C TYR A 157 1.61 -11.91 1.31
N ARG A 158 1.12 -13.15 1.33
CA ARG A 158 0.33 -13.69 2.43
C ARG A 158 1.01 -14.92 3.00
N TYR A 159 1.21 -14.93 4.31
CA TYR A 159 1.80 -16.02 5.05
C TYR A 159 0.84 -16.57 6.10
N HIS A 160 0.95 -17.86 6.39
CA HIS A 160 0.38 -18.49 7.57
C HIS A 160 1.48 -18.71 8.60
N CYS A 161 1.36 -18.11 9.77
CA CYS A 161 2.30 -18.26 10.89
C CYS A 161 1.67 -19.13 11.98
N GLU A 162 2.17 -20.36 12.13
CA GLU A 162 1.69 -21.34 13.11
C GLU A 162 1.85 -20.83 14.56
N GLU A 163 2.95 -20.13 14.84
CA GLU A 163 3.34 -19.70 16.19
C GLU A 163 3.50 -18.18 16.27
N LYS A 164 2.47 -17.41 15.93
CA LYS A 164 2.55 -15.93 15.86
C LYS A 164 3.18 -15.25 17.09
N SER A 165 3.05 -15.83 18.29
CA SER A 165 3.60 -15.29 19.54
C SER A 165 5.13 -15.34 19.62
N THR A 166 5.77 -16.22 18.83
CA THR A 166 7.24 -16.33 18.79
C THR A 166 7.86 -15.46 17.69
N LEU A 167 7.04 -14.90 16.79
CA LEU A 167 7.50 -13.99 15.74
C LEU A 167 7.95 -12.66 16.37
N SER A 168 9.27 -12.46 16.41
CA SER A 168 9.89 -11.34 17.12
C SER A 168 10.50 -10.30 16.17
N ALA A 169 10.90 -10.72 14.97
CA ALA A 169 11.52 -9.87 13.99
C ALA A 169 11.35 -10.37 12.57
N ILE A 170 11.43 -9.43 11.63
CA ILE A 170 11.44 -9.68 10.20
C ILE A 170 12.69 -9.00 9.63
N THR A 171 13.50 -9.76 8.91
CA THR A 171 14.64 -9.25 8.16
C THR A 171 14.23 -9.03 6.72
N VAL A 172 14.37 -7.80 6.24
CA VAL A 172 14.03 -7.39 4.88
C VAL A 172 15.28 -7.38 4.01
N LEU A 173 15.33 -8.30 3.06
CA LEU A 173 16.47 -8.57 2.17
C LEU A 173 16.30 -7.95 0.77
N ALA A 174 15.22 -7.18 0.55
CA ALA A 174 14.94 -6.54 -0.74
C ALA A 174 16.08 -5.64 -1.26
N PHE A 175 16.87 -5.03 -0.37
CA PHE A 175 18.05 -4.22 -0.73
C PHE A 175 19.13 -5.02 -1.47
N GLU A 176 19.19 -6.34 -1.27
CA GLU A 176 20.15 -7.23 -1.92
C GLU A 176 19.69 -7.62 -3.33
N GLN A 177 18.38 -7.54 -3.59
CA GLN A 177 17.78 -7.85 -4.88
C GLN A 177 17.64 -6.62 -5.78
N PHE A 178 17.45 -5.43 -5.19
CA PHE A 178 17.23 -4.18 -5.91
C PHE A 178 18.14 -3.06 -5.40
N SER A 179 19.19 -2.76 -6.16
CA SER A 179 20.14 -1.68 -5.85
C SER A 179 19.52 -0.28 -5.92
N GLY A 180 18.40 -0.14 -6.63
CA GLY A 180 17.64 1.11 -6.71
C GLY A 180 16.91 1.47 -5.42
N ILE A 181 16.83 0.57 -4.43
CA ILE A 181 16.19 0.80 -3.14
C ILE A 181 17.25 1.18 -2.10
N GLN A 182 17.12 2.37 -1.50
CA GLN A 182 18.00 2.83 -0.41
C GLN A 182 17.30 2.79 0.94
N LYS A 183 15.98 3.05 0.95
CA LYS A 183 15.18 3.04 2.17
C LYS A 183 13.86 2.32 1.96
N ILE A 184 13.43 1.64 3.01
CA ILE A 184 12.08 1.07 3.08
C ILE A 184 11.40 1.65 4.30
N ARG A 185 10.34 2.43 4.09
CA ARG A 185 9.47 2.88 5.18
C ARG A 185 8.48 1.77 5.48
N ALA A 186 8.74 1.04 6.56
CA ALA A 186 7.94 -0.08 7.01
C ALA A 186 6.94 0.38 8.08
N MET A 187 5.67 0.11 7.86
CA MET A 187 4.57 0.28 8.81
C MET A 187 4.01 -1.08 9.16
N TRP A 188 3.66 -1.30 10.43
CA TRP A 188 3.05 -2.56 10.83
C TRP A 188 2.00 -2.38 11.92
N ILE A 189 1.08 -3.34 11.94
CA ILE A 189 0.08 -3.53 12.98
C ILE A 189 -0.03 -5.02 13.33
N THR A 190 -0.19 -5.30 14.62
CA THR A 190 -0.50 -6.61 15.19
C THR A 190 -1.71 -6.45 16.13
N ASP A 191 -2.22 -7.56 16.65
CA ASP A 191 -3.31 -7.55 17.65
C ASP A 191 -3.03 -6.65 18.88
N THR A 192 -1.77 -6.35 19.18
CA THR A 192 -1.37 -5.66 20.42
C THR A 192 -0.51 -4.42 20.22
N LYS A 193 0.07 -4.22 19.03
CA LYS A 193 1.05 -3.17 18.77
C LYS A 193 0.96 -2.65 17.35
N GLN A 194 1.49 -1.46 17.14
CA GLN A 194 1.72 -0.89 15.82
C GLN A 194 3.00 -0.06 15.82
N GLY A 195 3.56 0.20 14.66
CA GLY A 195 4.75 1.03 14.56
C GLY A 195 5.12 1.44 13.14
N VAL A 196 6.16 2.27 13.07
CA VAL A 196 6.84 2.64 11.83
C VAL A 196 8.34 2.64 12.03
N VAL A 197 9.08 2.17 11.03
CA VAL A 197 10.54 2.14 11.02
C VAL A 197 11.03 2.40 9.60
N THR A 198 12.16 3.09 9.46
CA THR A 198 12.85 3.20 8.18
C THR A 198 14.03 2.24 8.16
N LEU A 199 13.95 1.26 7.28
CA LEU A 199 15.00 0.27 7.03
C LEU A 199 15.95 0.77 5.94
N SER A 200 17.16 0.22 5.93
CA SER A 200 18.19 0.44 4.91
C SER A 200 19.07 -0.80 4.78
N ALA A 201 19.98 -0.84 3.81
CA ALA A 201 20.95 -1.94 3.68
C ALA A 201 21.77 -2.19 4.97
N GLU A 202 22.02 -1.17 5.79
CA GLU A 202 22.73 -1.30 7.07
C GLU A 202 21.80 -1.66 8.25
N ARG A 203 20.49 -1.46 8.09
CA ARG A 203 19.47 -1.72 9.12
C ARG A 203 18.27 -2.41 8.49
N LYS A 204 18.41 -3.72 8.28
CA LYS A 204 17.44 -4.58 7.57
C LYS A 204 16.38 -5.20 8.47
N ILE A 205 16.58 -5.16 9.79
CA ILE A 205 15.77 -5.89 10.76
C ILE A 205 14.71 -4.96 11.36
N MET A 206 13.44 -5.35 11.19
CA MET A 206 12.29 -4.77 11.88
C MET A 206 11.89 -5.67 13.05
N ARG A 207 11.74 -5.10 14.25
CA ARG A 207 11.29 -5.83 15.45
C ARG A 207 9.82 -5.51 15.76
N LEU A 208 9.09 -6.51 16.26
CA LEU A 208 7.65 -6.45 16.55
C LEU A 208 7.34 -6.24 18.04
#